data_AF-A0A2P4XEI1-F1
#
_entry.id   AF-A0A2P4XEI1-F1
#
_cell.length_a   1.000
_cell.length_b   1.000
_cell.length_c   1.000
_cell.angle_alpha   90.00
_cell.angle_beta   90.00
_cell.angle_gamma   90.00
#
_symmetry.space_group_name_H-M   'P 1'
#
loop_
_entity.id
_entity.type
_entity.pdbx_description
1 polymer ?
#
loop_
_entity_poly.entity_id
_entity_poly.type
_entity_poly.pdbx_seq_one_letter_code
_entity_poly.pdbx_strand_id
1 'polypeptide(L)'
;MPMSANQELDYPTVAHLIFAVTAAPKVEDISHEALTQWIDLHLEYEETMRARCELSGEDRKSVMRSSKDELTDEFIWDWIMTTVRNFKDNALPNIDELFQDRLVMSMTKSDVDARVLEYFHLCNTIVKNNGLAALFSEEDGAKKKCKILLNCLPEELKTRVINEVDFRLPTAKSNISVLFKVVSEKALEID
;
A
#
# COMPACT_ATOMS: atom_id res chain seq x y z
N MET A 1 -53.62 34.80 31.36
CA MET A 1 -52.36 34.88 30.60
C MET A 1 -51.60 33.58 30.80
N PRO A 2 -51.01 33.00 29.74
CA PRO A 2 -50.65 31.59 29.66
C PRO A 2 -49.17 31.33 29.94
N MET A 3 -48.82 30.15 30.45
CA MET A 3 -47.46 29.59 30.36
C MET A 3 -47.52 28.20 29.71
N SER A 4 -47.19 28.23 28.42
CA SER A 4 -46.36 27.32 27.63
C SER A 4 -46.49 25.80 27.81
N ALA A 5 -47.00 25.21 26.74
CA ALA A 5 -46.64 23.95 26.11
C ALA A 5 -45.42 23.19 26.69
N ASN A 6 -45.67 21.97 27.16
CA ASN A 6 -44.67 20.92 27.28
C ASN A 6 -44.27 20.49 25.86
N GLN A 7 -43.11 20.93 25.40
CA GLN A 7 -42.50 20.46 24.18
C GLN A 7 -41.56 19.31 24.57
N GLU A 8 -42.04 18.08 24.37
CA GLU A 8 -41.24 16.86 24.49
C GLU A 8 -40.17 16.91 23.39
N LEU A 9 -38.92 17.14 23.78
CA LEU A 9 -37.77 17.13 22.88
C LEU A 9 -37.50 15.67 22.49
N ASP A 10 -37.91 15.34 21.27
CA ASP A 10 -37.53 14.14 20.53
C ASP A 10 -36.01 14.09 20.41
N TYR A 11 -35.36 13.32 21.29
CA TYR A 11 -33.94 13.03 21.16
C TYR A 11 -33.79 11.95 20.08
N PRO A 12 -33.14 12.26 18.93
CA PRO A 12 -32.85 11.23 17.96
C PRO A 12 -32.01 10.16 18.65
N THR A 13 -32.53 8.92 18.65
CA THR A 13 -31.78 7.74 19.06
C THR A 13 -30.54 7.68 18.18
N VAL A 14 -29.42 8.16 18.71
CA VAL A 14 -28.11 8.02 18.08
C VAL A 14 -27.90 6.52 17.91
N ALA A 15 -27.91 6.07 16.66
CA ALA A 15 -27.55 4.72 16.32
C ALA A 15 -26.18 4.44 16.95
N HIS A 16 -26.15 3.59 17.97
CA HIS A 16 -24.90 3.12 18.52
C HIS A 16 -24.16 2.43 17.38
N LEU A 17 -23.07 3.04 16.93
CA LEU A 17 -22.09 2.36 16.09
C LEU A 17 -21.66 1.12 16.87
N ILE A 18 -22.03 -0.05 16.34
CA ILE A 18 -21.54 -1.34 16.80
C ILE A 18 -20.03 -1.30 16.56
N PHE A 19 -19.26 -0.92 17.58
CA PHE A 19 -17.81 -0.95 17.54
C PHE A 19 -17.41 -2.41 17.37
N ALA A 20 -17.00 -2.78 16.15
CA ALA A 20 -16.31 -4.04 15.94
C ALA A 20 -15.09 -4.05 16.87
N VAL A 21 -14.98 -5.08 17.71
CA VAL A 21 -13.74 -5.34 18.45
C VAL A 21 -12.72 -5.75 17.40
N THR A 22 -11.91 -4.81 16.94
CA THR A 22 -10.75 -5.09 16.10
C THR A 22 -9.73 -5.82 16.96
N ALA A 23 -9.36 -7.03 16.56
CA ALA A 23 -8.34 -7.80 17.25
C ALA A 23 -6.95 -7.29 16.85
N ALA A 24 -6.01 -7.30 17.79
CA ALA A 24 -4.62 -6.98 17.48
C ALA A 24 -4.08 -7.95 16.41
N PRO A 25 -3.34 -7.46 15.40
CA PRO A 25 -2.79 -8.32 14.37
C PRO A 25 -1.71 -9.24 14.92
N LYS A 26 -1.72 -10.50 14.48
CA LYS A 26 -0.73 -11.50 14.86
C LYS A 26 0.38 -11.58 13.81
N VAL A 27 1.61 -11.80 14.26
CA VAL A 27 2.73 -12.15 13.38
C VAL A 27 2.69 -13.65 13.14
N GLU A 28 2.31 -14.06 11.93
CA GLU A 28 2.26 -15.48 11.53
C GLU A 28 3.47 -15.91 10.69
N ASP A 29 4.14 -14.95 10.05
CA ASP A 29 5.31 -15.14 9.18
C ASP A 29 6.31 -13.99 9.41
N ILE A 30 7.61 -14.32 9.35
CA ILE A 30 8.74 -13.40 9.53
C ILE A 30 9.37 -12.98 8.19
N SER A 31 8.76 -13.33 7.06
CA SER A 31 9.14 -12.81 5.75
C SER A 31 9.00 -11.28 5.73
N HIS A 32 9.84 -10.61 4.94
CA HIS A 32 9.81 -9.15 4.84
C HIS A 32 8.42 -8.63 4.41
N GLU A 33 7.76 -9.34 3.49
CA GLU A 33 6.41 -9.00 3.04
C GLU A 33 5.38 -9.13 4.16
N ALA A 34 5.40 -10.24 4.90
CA ALA A 34 4.49 -10.44 6.04
C ALA A 34 4.71 -9.39 7.14
N LEU A 35 5.97 -9.08 7.47
CA LEU A 35 6.30 -8.06 8.46
C LEU A 35 5.90 -6.65 8.01
N THR A 36 6.07 -6.32 6.72
CA THR A 36 5.62 -5.03 6.16
C THR A 36 4.10 -4.88 6.24
N GLN A 37 3.36 -5.94 5.87
CA GLN A 37 1.90 -5.96 5.97
C GLN A 37 1.44 -5.89 7.42
N TRP A 38 2.13 -6.59 8.33
CA TRP A 38 1.83 -6.54 9.76
C TRP A 38 2.00 -5.13 10.32
N ILE A 39 3.04 -4.39 9.92
CA ILE A 39 3.24 -2.98 10.32
C ILE A 39 2.04 -2.12 9.89
N ASP A 40 1.62 -2.23 8.63
CA ASP A 40 0.47 -1.46 8.12
C ASP A 40 -0.80 -1.78 8.93
N LEU A 41 -1.08 -3.07 9.15
CA LEU A 41 -2.24 -3.53 9.91
C LEU A 41 -2.18 -3.12 11.39
N HIS A 42 -0.99 -3.10 11.98
CA HIS A 42 -0.77 -2.67 13.35
C HIS A 42 -1.05 -1.18 13.52
N LEU A 43 -0.60 -0.34 12.57
CA LEU A 43 -0.90 1.09 12.58
C LEU A 43 -2.41 1.38 12.44
N GLU A 44 -3.10 0.66 11.56
CA GLU A 44 -4.56 0.77 11.41
C GLU A 44 -5.31 0.32 12.67
N TYR A 45 -4.85 -0.77 13.29
CA TYR A 45 -5.34 -1.23 14.59
C TYR A 45 -5.15 -0.15 15.66
N GLU A 46 -3.96 0.43 15.79
CA GLU A 46 -3.68 1.49 16.77
C GLU A 46 -4.55 2.73 16.56
N GLU A 47 -4.78 3.14 15.31
CA GLU A 47 -5.65 4.26 14.99
C GLU A 47 -7.11 3.97 15.34
N THR A 48 -7.59 2.78 15.02
CA THR A 48 -8.94 2.34 15.37
C THR A 48 -9.14 2.31 16.89
N MET A 49 -8.17 1.76 17.63
CA MET A 49 -8.22 1.69 19.08
C MET A 49 -8.12 3.08 19.73
N ARG A 50 -7.32 3.99 19.15
CA ARG A 50 -7.25 5.40 19.58
C ARG A 50 -8.61 6.08 19.45
N ALA A 51 -9.25 6.00 18.28
CA ALA A 51 -10.56 6.58 18.05
C ALA A 51 -11.64 6.01 19.00
N ARG A 52 -11.60 4.71 19.28
CA ARG A 52 -12.48 4.07 20.27
C ARG A 52 -12.27 4.63 21.68
N CYS A 53 -11.02 4.76 22.14
CA CYS A 53 -10.73 5.28 23.48
C CYS A 53 -11.17 6.74 23.61
N GLU A 54 -11.01 7.56 22.56
CA GLU A 54 -11.47 8.95 22.53
C GLU A 54 -13.00 9.06 22.67
N LEU A 55 -13.75 8.15 22.06
CA LEU A 55 -15.22 8.15 22.11
C LEU A 55 -15.80 7.56 23.40
N SER A 56 -15.12 6.58 23.99
CA SER A 56 -15.59 5.85 25.18
C SER A 56 -15.04 6.40 26.49
N GLY A 57 -13.95 7.16 26.47
CA GLY A 57 -13.20 7.57 27.65
C GLY A 57 -12.40 6.43 28.31
N GLU A 58 -12.26 5.28 27.65
CA GLU A 58 -11.46 4.15 28.13
C GLU A 58 -9.96 4.52 28.23
N ASP A 59 -9.26 4.01 29.26
CA ASP A 59 -7.80 4.17 29.36
C ASP A 59 -7.09 3.39 28.26
N ARG A 60 -6.40 4.11 27.38
CA ARG A 60 -5.67 3.56 26.22
C ARG A 60 -4.72 2.43 26.61
N LYS A 61 -3.98 2.59 27.71
CA LYS A 61 -3.03 1.56 28.17
C LYS A 61 -3.76 0.29 28.59
N SER A 62 -4.91 0.42 29.26
CA SER A 62 -5.71 -0.74 29.63
C SER A 62 -6.31 -1.48 28.44
N VAL A 63 -6.70 -0.74 27.40
CA VAL A 63 -7.32 -1.29 26.19
C VAL A 63 -6.31 -1.95 25.25
N MET A 64 -5.09 -1.42 25.18
CA MET A 64 -4.03 -1.91 24.27
C MET A 64 -3.10 -2.97 24.88
N ARG A 65 -3.25 -3.37 26.15
CA ARG A 65 -2.36 -4.34 26.80
C ARG A 65 -2.29 -5.65 26.01
N SER A 66 -1.09 -6.02 25.56
CA SER A 66 -0.76 -7.39 25.18
C SER A 66 -0.68 -8.29 26.43
N SER A 67 -0.95 -9.58 26.25
CA SER A 67 -0.93 -10.58 27.33
C SER A 67 0.44 -10.67 27.98
N LYS A 68 0.45 -10.78 29.32
CA LYS A 68 1.62 -10.98 30.20
C LYS A 68 2.61 -12.01 29.64
N ASP A 69 3.63 -11.56 28.94
CA ASP A 69 4.93 -12.24 28.81
C ASP A 69 6.00 -11.19 28.50
N GLU A 70 7.24 -11.51 28.81
CA GLU A 70 8.38 -10.62 29.04
C GLU A 70 8.85 -9.76 27.83
N LEU A 71 8.09 -9.73 26.73
CA LEU A 71 8.36 -8.89 25.55
C LEU A 71 7.44 -7.68 25.56
N THR A 72 8.00 -6.48 25.71
CA THR A 72 7.23 -5.25 25.59
C THR A 72 6.80 -5.03 24.14
N ASP A 73 5.60 -4.49 23.93
CA ASP A 73 5.10 -4.11 22.60
C ASP A 73 6.11 -3.21 21.86
N GLU A 74 6.82 -2.35 22.62
CA GLU A 74 7.89 -1.49 22.12
C GLU A 74 9.10 -2.27 21.57
N PHE A 75 9.51 -3.37 22.23
CA PHE A 75 10.60 -4.22 21.75
C PHE A 75 10.20 -4.98 20.48
N ILE A 76 8.98 -5.52 20.43
CA ILE A 76 8.47 -6.22 19.25
C ILE A 76 8.39 -5.24 18.07
N TRP A 77 7.84 -4.05 18.30
CA TRP A 77 7.78 -2.99 17.31
C TRP A 77 9.18 -2.60 16.81
N ASP A 78 10.13 -2.32 17.70
CA ASP A 78 11.49 -1.92 17.33
C ASP A 78 12.22 -3.02 16.57
N TRP A 79 12.09 -4.28 17.00
CA TRP A 79 12.67 -5.42 16.30
C TRP A 79 12.09 -5.59 14.90
N ILE A 80 10.75 -5.59 14.74
CA ILE A 80 10.09 -5.71 13.43
C ILE A 80 10.49 -4.55 12.52
N MET A 81 10.43 -3.31 13.03
CA MET A 81 10.82 -2.12 12.28
C MET A 81 12.28 -2.16 11.86
N THR A 82 13.16 -2.64 12.74
CA THR A 82 14.58 -2.83 12.44
C THR A 82 14.78 -3.91 11.39
N THR A 83 14.09 -5.05 11.46
CA THR A 83 14.18 -6.12 10.45
C THR A 83 13.70 -5.68 9.07
N VAL A 84 12.60 -4.94 9.00
CA VAL A 84 12.06 -4.38 7.75
C VAL A 84 12.99 -3.28 7.19
N ARG A 85 13.57 -2.42 8.06
CA ARG A 85 14.49 -1.35 7.63
C ARG A 85 15.89 -1.86 7.26
N ASN A 86 16.39 -2.89 7.94
CA ASN A 86 17.71 -3.48 7.71
C ASN A 86 17.75 -4.41 6.50
N PHE A 87 16.71 -4.44 5.65
CA PHE A 87 16.78 -5.14 4.37
C PHE A 87 17.94 -4.66 3.48
N LYS A 88 18.46 -3.46 3.73
CA LYS A 88 19.67 -2.94 3.09
C LYS A 88 20.92 -3.83 3.30
N ASP A 89 20.94 -4.64 4.37
CA ASP A 89 22.04 -5.55 4.74
C ASP A 89 21.76 -7.01 4.38
N ASN A 90 20.51 -7.36 4.03
CA ASN A 90 20.14 -8.67 3.51
C ASN A 90 20.34 -8.72 1.99
N ALA A 91 20.75 -9.86 1.44
CA ALA A 91 21.05 -10.00 0.03
C ALA A 91 19.87 -9.52 -0.83
N LEU A 92 20.14 -8.62 -1.79
CA LEU A 92 19.14 -8.15 -2.75
C LEU A 92 18.47 -9.36 -3.41
N PRO A 93 17.13 -9.42 -3.43
CA PRO A 93 16.44 -10.45 -4.18
C PRO A 93 16.76 -10.25 -5.66
N ASN A 94 16.59 -11.30 -6.47
CA ASN A 94 16.66 -11.15 -7.91
C ASN A 94 15.50 -10.23 -8.37
N ILE A 95 15.80 -8.94 -8.53
CA ILE A 95 14.79 -7.90 -8.79
C ILE A 95 14.07 -8.21 -10.11
N ASP A 96 14.82 -8.59 -11.14
CA ASP A 96 14.22 -8.87 -12.45
C ASP A 96 13.25 -10.07 -12.37
N GLU A 97 13.62 -11.14 -11.69
CA GLU A 97 12.77 -12.33 -11.50
C GLU A 97 11.54 -12.02 -10.63
N LEU A 98 11.72 -11.27 -9.54
CA LEU A 98 10.63 -10.86 -8.65
C LEU A 98 9.53 -10.10 -9.40
N PHE A 99 9.91 -9.14 -10.25
CA PHE A 99 8.95 -8.36 -11.01
C PHE A 99 8.38 -9.14 -12.20
N GLN A 100 9.17 -9.97 -12.88
CA GLN A 100 8.66 -10.81 -13.95
C GLN A 100 7.56 -11.78 -13.49
N ASP A 101 7.70 -12.34 -12.28
CA ASP A 101 6.70 -13.26 -11.72
C ASP A 101 5.46 -12.52 -11.20
N ARG A 102 5.64 -11.36 -10.54
CA ARG A 102 4.56 -10.71 -9.78
C ARG A 102 3.90 -9.51 -10.46
N LEU A 103 4.57 -8.82 -11.39
CA LEU A 103 4.05 -7.60 -12.03
C LEU A 103 3.37 -7.94 -13.36
N VAL A 104 2.11 -8.36 -13.27
CA VAL A 104 1.32 -8.77 -14.45
C VAL A 104 0.14 -7.84 -14.68
N MET A 105 0.01 -7.31 -15.90
CA MET A 105 -1.14 -6.51 -16.32
C MET A 105 -2.33 -7.42 -16.66
N SER A 106 -3.48 -7.19 -16.02
CA SER A 106 -4.69 -7.99 -16.26
C SER A 106 -5.40 -7.60 -17.56
N MET A 107 -5.25 -8.39 -18.62
CA MET A 107 -5.91 -8.16 -19.91
C MET A 107 -7.41 -8.55 -19.93
N THR A 108 -7.93 -9.11 -18.83
CA THR A 108 -9.36 -9.48 -18.73
C THR A 108 -10.26 -8.30 -18.39
N LYS A 109 -9.70 -7.18 -17.91
CA LYS A 109 -10.44 -5.94 -17.68
C LYS A 109 -10.56 -5.16 -18.98
N SER A 110 -11.81 -4.83 -19.34
CA SER A 110 -12.15 -4.03 -20.54
C SER A 110 -11.84 -2.55 -20.38
N ASP A 111 -11.77 -2.05 -19.14
CA ASP A 111 -11.40 -0.66 -18.87
C ASP A 111 -9.86 -0.53 -18.93
N VAL A 112 -9.37 0.08 -20.00
CA VAL A 112 -7.94 0.28 -20.27
C VAL A 112 -7.29 1.16 -19.21
N ASP A 113 -7.96 2.24 -18.80
CA ASP A 113 -7.40 3.19 -17.85
C ASP A 113 -7.27 2.56 -16.46
N ALA A 114 -8.30 1.82 -16.02
CA ALA A 114 -8.24 1.05 -14.78
C ALA A 114 -7.13 0.00 -14.82
N ARG A 115 -6.99 -0.72 -15.94
CA ARG A 115 -5.96 -1.75 -16.14
C ARG A 115 -4.54 -1.18 -16.05
N VAL A 116 -4.29 -0.04 -16.69
CA VAL A 116 -2.98 0.62 -16.65
C VAL A 116 -2.72 1.18 -15.25
N LEU A 117 -3.71 1.81 -14.61
CA LEU A 117 -3.58 2.33 -13.26
C LEU A 117 -3.24 1.23 -12.25
N GLU A 118 -3.96 0.10 -12.29
CA GLU A 118 -3.72 -1.05 -11.43
C GLU A 118 -2.34 -1.65 -11.64
N TYR A 119 -1.85 -1.73 -12.88
CA TYR A 119 -0.50 -2.20 -13.18
C TYR A 119 0.58 -1.33 -12.50
N PHE A 120 0.45 -0.01 -12.58
CA PHE A 120 1.40 0.90 -11.91
C PHE A 120 1.27 0.84 -10.39
N HIS A 121 0.05 0.68 -9.86
CA HIS A 121 -0.17 0.46 -8.43
C HIS A 121 0.44 -0.86 -7.96
N LEU A 122 0.30 -1.94 -8.72
CA LEU A 122 0.89 -3.24 -8.40
C LEU A 122 2.42 -3.15 -8.30
N CYS A 123 3.06 -2.42 -9.21
CA CYS A 123 4.49 -2.13 -9.12
C CYS A 123 4.84 -1.43 -7.79
N ASN A 124 4.08 -0.41 -7.38
CA ASN A 124 4.29 0.28 -6.10
C ASN A 124 4.11 -0.65 -4.90
N THR A 125 3.10 -1.53 -4.93
CA THR A 125 2.83 -2.51 -3.89
C THR A 125 3.98 -3.51 -3.75
N ILE A 126 4.49 -4.04 -4.86
CA ILE A 126 5.65 -4.96 -4.85
C ILE A 126 6.88 -4.25 -4.26
N VAL A 127 7.14 -3.00 -4.67
CA VAL A 127 8.24 -2.19 -4.12
C VAL A 127 8.10 -2.01 -2.61
N LYS A 128 6.90 -1.68 -2.12
CA LYS A 128 6.62 -1.48 -0.70
C LYS A 128 6.83 -2.76 0.10
N ASN A 129 6.15 -3.84 -0.30
CA ASN A 129 6.13 -5.11 0.44
C ASN A 129 7.52 -5.77 0.52
N ASN A 130 8.38 -5.53 -0.47
CA ASN A 130 9.73 -6.10 -0.52
C ASN A 130 10.81 -5.13 -0.02
N GLY A 131 10.46 -4.01 0.61
CA GLY A 131 11.44 -3.09 1.19
C GLY A 131 12.32 -2.38 0.16
N LEU A 132 11.91 -2.37 -1.11
CA LEU A 132 12.72 -1.85 -2.22
C LEU A 132 12.56 -0.34 -2.40
N ALA A 133 11.74 0.33 -1.57
CA ALA A 133 11.40 1.75 -1.73
C ALA A 133 12.65 2.65 -1.86
N ALA A 134 13.66 2.43 -1.00
CA ALA A 134 14.90 3.20 -1.03
C ALA A 134 15.66 3.06 -2.36
N LEU A 135 15.67 1.87 -2.97
CA LEU A 135 16.36 1.60 -4.25
C LEU A 135 15.79 2.42 -5.42
N PHE A 136 14.51 2.77 -5.34
CA PHE A 136 13.81 3.54 -6.37
C PHE A 136 13.69 5.04 -6.05
N SER A 137 14.16 5.48 -4.88
CA SER A 137 14.19 6.89 -4.47
C SER A 137 15.54 7.58 -4.73
N GLU A 138 16.58 6.84 -5.08
CA GLU A 138 17.92 7.37 -5.41
C GLU A 138 17.98 8.03 -6.81
N GLU A 139 19.12 8.63 -7.16
CA GLU A 139 19.35 9.40 -8.40
C GLU A 139 18.89 8.66 -9.68
N ASP A 140 19.14 7.35 -9.76
CA ASP A 140 18.73 6.49 -10.88
C ASP A 140 17.44 5.69 -10.63
N GLY A 141 16.81 5.88 -9.48
CA GLY A 141 15.68 5.07 -9.03
C GLY A 141 14.48 5.13 -10.00
N ALA A 142 14.14 6.33 -10.47
CA ALA A 142 13.07 6.50 -11.46
C ALA A 142 13.38 5.76 -12.78
N LYS A 143 14.64 5.76 -13.22
CA LYS A 143 15.08 5.09 -14.44
C LYS A 143 15.03 3.57 -14.31
N LYS A 144 15.50 3.03 -13.17
CA LYS A 144 15.38 1.60 -12.84
C LYS A 144 13.92 1.16 -12.81
N LYS A 145 13.05 1.97 -12.20
CA LYS A 145 11.61 1.70 -12.13
C LYS A 145 10.93 1.71 -13.49
N CYS A 146 11.24 2.70 -14.33
CA CYS A 146 10.73 2.76 -15.70
C CYS A 146 11.16 1.54 -16.53
N LYS A 147 12.41 1.08 -16.37
CA LYS A 147 12.90 -0.14 -17.03
C LYS A 147 12.11 -1.38 -16.62
N ILE A 148 11.84 -1.56 -15.32
CA ILE A 148 11.03 -2.68 -14.80
C ILE A 148 9.61 -2.63 -15.38
N LEU A 149 8.97 -1.46 -15.31
CA LEU A 149 7.63 -1.24 -15.85
C LEU A 149 7.56 -1.54 -17.34
N LEU A 150 8.56 -1.16 -18.14
CA LEU A 150 8.61 -1.47 -19.57
C LEU A 150 8.77 -2.97 -19.84
N ASN A 151 9.67 -3.62 -19.11
CA ASN A 151 10.02 -5.01 -19.35
C ASN A 151 8.91 -6.01 -19.00
N CYS A 152 8.04 -5.66 -18.04
CA CYS A 152 6.94 -6.49 -17.56
C CYS A 152 5.58 -6.19 -18.24
N LEU A 153 5.56 -5.32 -19.26
CA LEU A 153 4.35 -5.10 -20.05
C LEU A 153 4.02 -6.35 -20.91
N PRO A 154 2.73 -6.56 -21.23
CA PRO A 154 2.32 -7.54 -22.24
C PRO A 154 3.05 -7.32 -23.57
N GLU A 155 3.50 -8.39 -24.25
CA GLU A 155 4.46 -8.31 -25.36
C GLU A 155 4.05 -7.38 -26.52
N GLU A 156 2.76 -7.34 -26.90
CA GLU A 156 2.31 -6.43 -27.95
C GLU A 156 2.43 -4.96 -27.51
N LEU A 157 1.94 -4.65 -26.30
CA LEU A 157 1.99 -3.31 -25.72
C LEU A 157 3.43 -2.87 -25.45
N LYS A 158 4.24 -3.75 -24.87
CA LYS A 158 5.67 -3.57 -24.62
C LYS A 158 6.40 -3.12 -25.87
N THR A 159 6.21 -3.82 -26.98
CA THR A 159 6.86 -3.48 -28.26
C THR A 159 6.51 -2.08 -28.73
N ARG A 160 5.22 -1.69 -28.66
CA ARG A 160 4.78 -0.34 -29.08
C ARG A 160 5.31 0.76 -28.18
N VAL A 161 5.24 0.55 -26.86
CA VAL A 161 5.72 1.53 -25.87
C VAL A 161 7.23 1.70 -25.98
N ILE A 162 8.01 0.62 -26.08
CA ILE A 162 9.47 0.70 -26.24
C ILE A 162 9.84 1.51 -27.47
N ASN A 163 9.21 1.26 -28.62
CA ASN A 163 9.46 2.04 -29.83
C ASN A 163 9.12 3.53 -29.66
N GLU A 164 7.98 3.86 -29.04
CA GLU A 164 7.59 5.25 -28.81
C GLU A 164 8.59 5.97 -27.89
N VAL A 165 8.99 5.30 -26.81
CA VAL A 165 9.94 5.82 -25.81
C VAL A 165 11.35 5.94 -26.39
N ASP A 166 11.80 4.99 -27.22
CA ASP A 166 13.14 5.00 -27.80
C ASP A 166 13.33 6.10 -28.85
N PHE A 167 12.33 6.30 -29.71
CA PHE A 167 12.48 7.17 -30.88
C PHE A 167 11.81 8.53 -30.76
N ARG A 168 10.78 8.68 -29.92
CA ARG A 168 10.00 9.93 -29.83
C ARG A 168 10.04 10.58 -28.45
N LEU A 169 9.98 9.78 -27.38
CA LEU A 169 9.88 10.30 -26.02
C LEU A 169 10.88 9.65 -25.05
N PRO A 170 12.19 9.87 -25.23
CA PRO A 170 13.23 9.26 -24.39
C PRO A 170 13.16 9.70 -22.92
N THR A 171 12.53 10.83 -22.63
CA THR A 171 12.28 11.31 -21.25
C THR A 171 11.42 10.36 -20.44
N ALA A 172 10.59 9.53 -21.08
CA ALA A 172 9.79 8.50 -20.40
C ALA A 172 10.66 7.40 -19.76
N LYS A 173 11.92 7.22 -20.21
CA LYS A 173 12.84 6.23 -19.61
C LYS A 173 13.25 6.56 -18.18
N SER A 174 13.06 7.80 -17.73
CA SER A 174 13.43 8.27 -16.39
C SER A 174 12.31 9.07 -15.71
N ASN A 175 11.11 9.09 -16.29
CA ASN A 175 9.97 9.82 -15.74
C ASN A 175 8.72 8.94 -15.75
N ILE A 176 8.31 8.52 -14.55
CA ILE A 176 7.20 7.58 -14.33
C ILE A 176 5.86 8.16 -14.80
N SER A 177 5.61 9.46 -14.58
CA SER A 177 4.36 10.10 -15.03
C SER A 177 4.28 10.19 -16.56
N VAL A 178 5.41 10.46 -17.21
CA VAL A 178 5.46 10.48 -18.68
C VAL A 178 5.29 9.07 -19.22
N LEU A 179 5.95 8.08 -18.62
CA LEU A 179 5.79 6.67 -19.00
C LEU A 179 4.34 6.21 -18.85
N PHE A 180 3.68 6.53 -17.74
CA PHE A 180 2.27 6.22 -17.50
C PHE A 180 1.40 6.71 -18.66
N LYS A 181 1.57 7.98 -19.06
CA LYS A 181 0.82 8.57 -20.17
C LYS A 181 1.04 7.81 -21.48
N VAL A 182 2.29 7.49 -21.82
CA VAL A 182 2.60 6.72 -23.04
C VAL A 182 1.98 5.33 -23.00
N VAL A 183 2.04 4.64 -21.85
CA VAL A 183 1.44 3.32 -21.70
C VAL A 183 -0.08 3.38 -21.87
N SER A 184 -0.76 4.36 -21.26
CA SER A 184 -2.20 4.57 -21.44
C SER A 184 -2.57 4.82 -22.90
N GLU A 185 -1.87 5.75 -23.57
CA GLU A 185 -2.11 6.07 -24.98
C GLU A 185 -1.93 4.84 -25.88
N LYS A 186 -0.85 4.07 -25.68
CA LYS A 186 -0.57 2.87 -26.49
C LYS A 186 -1.46 1.69 -26.15
N ALA A 187 -1.94 1.57 -24.92
CA ALA A 187 -2.90 0.53 -24.56
C ALA A 187 -4.26 0.76 -25.23
N LEU A 188 -4.70 2.02 -25.37
CA LEU A 188 -5.93 2.37 -26.09
C LEU A 188 -5.87 2.08 -27.59
N GLU A 189 -4.68 2.04 -28.19
CA GLU A 189 -4.48 1.72 -29.62
C GLU A 189 -4.50 0.20 -29.92
N ILE A 190 -4.52 -0.65 -28.90
CA ILE A 190 -4.43 -2.13 -29.02
C ILE A 190 -5.75 -2.82 -28.68
N ASP A 191 -6.56 -2.23 -27.79
CA ASP A 191 -7.88 -2.76 -27.43
C ASP A 191 -8.90 -2.67 -28.59
#